data_AF-A0A1D2S6S8-F1
#
_entry.id   AF-A0A1D2S6S8-F1
#
_cell.length_a   1.000
_cell.length_b   1.000
_cell.length_c   1.000
_cell.angle_alpha   90.00
_cell.angle_beta   90.00
_cell.angle_gamma   90.00
#
_symmetry.space_group_name_H-M   'P 1'
#
loop_
_entity.id
_entity.type
_entity.pdbx_description
1 polymer ?
#
loop_
_entity_poly.entity_id
_entity_poly.type
_entity_poly.pdbx_seq_one_letter_code
_entity_poly.pdbx_strand_id
1 'polypeptide(L)'
;MNKTSFPLRIQDDERERAMRLAQTLGVSENRLYADLIHDGMLIREQMLYMGQLRALAAQTTPADALAVLARAGDAPPLATDL
;
A
#
# COMPACT_ATOMS: atom_id res chain seq x y z
N MET A 1 -10.06 -3.73 23.11
CA MET A 1 -8.84 -3.91 22.29
C MET A 1 -7.66 -3.81 23.23
N ASN A 2 -7.01 -4.94 23.57
CA ASN A 2 -5.89 -4.95 24.48
C ASN A 2 -4.68 -4.31 23.75
N LYS A 3 -4.17 -3.18 24.22
CA LYS A 3 -2.97 -2.54 23.63
C LYS A 3 -1.74 -3.36 24.04
N THR A 4 -1.41 -4.37 23.25
CA THR A 4 -0.16 -5.12 23.39
C THR A 4 1.01 -4.22 22.98
N SER A 5 1.69 -3.63 23.95
CA SER A 5 2.99 -3.01 23.71
C SER A 5 4.05 -4.11 23.61
N PHE A 6 4.85 -4.09 22.54
CA PHE A 6 6.00 -4.98 22.38
C PHE A 6 7.28 -4.15 22.26
N PRO A 7 8.40 -4.58 22.86
CA PRO A 7 9.66 -3.86 22.74
C PRO A 7 10.20 -4.00 21.32
N LEU A 8 10.34 -2.87 20.63
CA LEU A 8 10.98 -2.82 19.32
C LEU A 8 12.51 -2.88 19.50
N ARG A 9 13.13 -3.96 19.00
CA ARG A 9 14.59 -4.13 18.98
C ARG A 9 15.13 -3.55 17.69
N ILE A 10 15.86 -2.45 17.79
CA ILE A 10 16.53 -1.74 16.71
C ILE A 10 17.89 -1.27 17.21
N GLN A 11 18.78 -0.91 16.29
CA GLN A 11 20.10 -0.37 16.64
C GLN A 11 19.97 1.04 17.23
N ASP A 12 20.92 1.44 18.07
CA ASP A 12 20.85 2.72 18.78
C ASP A 12 20.91 3.92 17.82
N ASP A 13 21.66 3.81 16.72
CA ASP A 13 21.74 4.84 15.68
C ASP A 13 20.41 5.03 14.93
N GLU A 14 19.67 3.94 14.69
CA GLU A 14 18.31 3.99 14.15
C GLU A 14 17.34 4.66 15.11
N ARG A 15 17.45 4.34 16.41
CA ARG A 15 16.62 4.95 17.45
C ARG A 15 16.86 6.47 17.52
N GLU A 16 18.12 6.90 17.48
CA GLU A 16 18.47 8.33 17.47
C GLU A 16 17.95 9.06 16.23
N ARG A 17 18.01 8.43 15.05
CA ARG A 17 17.42 8.99 13.82
C ARG A 17 15.91 9.14 13.95
N ALA A 18 15.22 8.10 14.42
CA ALA A 18 13.77 8.11 14.60
C ALA A 18 13.33 9.14 15.64
N MET A 19 14.06 9.28 16.74
CA MET A 19 13.77 10.29 17.76
C MET A 19 13.85 11.72 17.18
N ARG A 20 14.90 12.04 16.43
CA ARG A 20 15.04 13.35 15.77
C ARG A 20 13.91 13.62 14.75
N LEU A 21 13.54 12.60 14.00
CA LEU A 21 12.41 12.70 13.06
C LEU A 21 11.09 12.93 13.80
N ALA A 22 10.81 12.16 14.86
CA ALA A 22 9.61 12.32 15.66
C ALA A 22 9.49 13.72 16.27
N GLN A 23 10.61 14.26 16.79
CA GLN A 23 10.68 15.64 17.28
C GLN A 23 10.36 16.67 16.19
N THR A 24 10.95 16.51 14.99
CA THR A 24 10.72 17.40 13.85
C THR A 24 9.25 17.39 13.41
N LEU A 25 8.60 16.23 13.49
CA LEU A 25 7.19 16.04 13.15
C LEU A 25 6.23 16.39 14.30
N GLY A 26 6.73 16.70 15.49
CA GLY A 26 5.90 17.01 16.66
C GLY A 26 5.10 15.81 17.19
N VAL A 27 5.58 14.59 17.00
CA VAL A 27 4.95 13.34 17.45
C VAL A 27 5.84 12.57 18.42
N SER A 28 5.28 11.61 19.14
CA SER A 28 6.08 10.69 19.95
C SER A 28 6.77 9.65 19.06
N GLU A 29 7.92 9.16 19.49
CA GLU A 29 8.66 8.07 18.82
C GLU A 29 7.78 6.82 18.62
N ASN A 30 7.00 6.43 19.63
CA ASN A 30 6.06 5.31 19.53
C ASN A 30 4.97 5.53 18.47
N ARG A 31 4.48 6.77 18.31
CA ARG A 31 3.51 7.10 17.26
C ARG A 31 4.16 6.99 15.88
N LEU A 32 5.37 7.53 15.73
CA LEU A 32 6.13 7.42 14.49
C LEU A 32 6.31 5.94 14.08
N TYR A 33 6.70 5.06 15.01
CA TYR A 33 6.84 3.64 14.69
C TYR A 33 5.51 2.95 14.37
N ALA A 34 4.44 3.29 15.10
CA ALA A 34 3.12 2.73 14.81
C ALA A 34 2.66 3.09 13.39
N ASP A 35 2.84 4.35 13.00
CA ASP A 35 2.48 4.86 11.67
C ASP A 35 3.35 4.16 10.60
N LEU A 36 4.68 4.10 10.79
CA LEU A 36 5.60 3.42 9.86
C LEU A 36 5.29 1.91 9.69
N ILE A 37 4.96 1.21 10.78
CA ILE A 37 4.60 -0.22 10.73
C ILE A 37 3.27 -0.40 9.99
N HIS A 38 2.30 0.47 10.25
CA HIS A 38 1.01 0.44 9.59
C HIS A 38 1.14 0.70 8.08
N ASP A 39 1.86 1.76 7.70
CA ASP A 39 2.10 2.11 6.31
C ASP A 39 2.90 1.03 5.60
N GLY A 40 3.91 0.44 6.26
CA GLY A 40 4.66 -0.70 5.74
C GLY A 40 3.78 -1.94 5.49
N MET A 41 2.81 -2.20 6.37
CA MET A 41 1.82 -3.26 6.19
C MET A 41 0.93 -2.99 4.97
N LEU A 42 0.45 -1.75 4.82
CA LEU A 42 -0.35 -1.34 3.67
C LEU A 42 0.41 -1.52 2.35
N ILE A 43 1.67 -1.09 2.28
CA ILE A 43 2.52 -1.27 1.08
C ILE A 43 2.67 -2.76 0.75
N ARG A 44 2.91 -3.60 1.76
CA ARG A 44 3.05 -5.05 1.56
C ARG A 44 1.76 -5.67 0.99
N GLU A 45 0.60 -5.28 1.50
CA GLU A 45 -0.69 -5.73 0.98
C GLU A 45 -0.91 -5.30 -0.47
N GLN A 46 -0.61 -4.04 -0.80
CA GLN A 46 -0.67 -3.53 -2.17
C GLN A 46 0.25 -4.31 -3.11
N MET A 47 1.47 -4.61 -2.68
CA MET A 47 2.41 -5.42 -3.46
C MET A 47 1.88 -6.84 -3.71
N LEU A 48 1.27 -7.48 -2.70
CA LEU A 48 0.67 -8.80 -2.85
C LEU A 48 -0.50 -8.78 -3.83
N TYR A 49 -1.39 -7.80 -3.70
CA TYR A 49 -2.51 -7.59 -4.61
C TYR A 49 -2.04 -7.39 -6.06
N MET A 50 -1.05 -6.53 -6.27
CA MET A 50 -0.47 -6.30 -7.60
C MET A 50 0.21 -7.56 -8.16
N GLY A 51 0.85 -8.37 -7.30
CA GLY A 51 1.37 -9.68 -7.68
C GLY A 51 0.28 -10.63 -8.19
N GLN A 52 -0.86 -10.67 -7.50
CA GLN A 52 -2.02 -11.48 -7.93
C GLN A 52 -2.61 -10.99 -9.25
N LEU A 53 -2.74 -9.67 -9.45
CA LEU A 53 -3.20 -9.12 -10.72
C LEU A 53 -2.28 -9.48 -11.89
N ARG A 54 -0.96 -9.42 -11.69
CA ARG A 54 0.01 -9.83 -12.72
C ARG A 54 -0.10 -11.33 -13.05
N ALA A 55 -0.27 -12.17 -12.02
CA ALA A 55 -0.46 -13.60 -12.21
C ALA A 55 -1.76 -13.93 -12.95
N LEU A 56 -2.84 -13.18 -12.70
CA LEU A 56 -4.10 -13.28 -13.43
C LEU A 56 -3.95 -12.83 -14.89
N ALA A 57 -3.29 -11.69 -15.11
CA ALA A 57 -3.04 -11.17 -16.45
C ALA A 57 -2.24 -12.16 -17.32
N ALA A 58 -1.25 -12.86 -16.74
CA ALA A 58 -0.47 -13.88 -17.44
C ALA A 58 -1.30 -15.09 -17.91
N GLN A 59 -2.47 -15.32 -17.30
CA GLN A 59 -3.39 -16.41 -17.65
C GLN A 59 -4.61 -15.92 -18.45
N THR A 60 -4.74 -14.60 -18.63
CA THR A 60 -5.88 -13.99 -19.32
C THR A 60 -5.74 -14.21 -20.82
N THR A 61 -6.73 -14.83 -21.44
CA THR A 61 -6.74 -15.04 -22.89
C THR A 61 -7.26 -13.80 -23.63
N PRO A 62 -6.99 -13.66 -24.94
CA PRO A 62 -7.60 -12.61 -25.74
C PRO A 62 -9.14 -12.63 -25.70
N ALA A 63 -9.75 -13.82 -25.58
CA ALA A 63 -11.20 -13.95 -25.47
C ALA A 63 -11.72 -13.35 -24.14
N ASP A 64 -11.02 -13.60 -23.03
CA ASP A 64 -11.37 -13.00 -21.73
C ASP A 64 -11.26 -11.48 -21.77
N ALA A 65 -10.23 -10.95 -22.42
CA ALA A 65 -10.05 -9.50 -22.59
C ALA A 65 -11.17 -8.88 -23.45
N LEU A 66 -11.55 -9.52 -24.55
CA LEU A 66 -12.66 -9.08 -25.39
C LEU A 66 -14.01 -9.13 -24.66
N ALA A 67 -14.23 -10.12 -23.81
CA ALA A 67 -15.44 -10.21 -23.00
C ALA A 67 -15.58 -9.03 -22.01
N VAL A 68 -14.46 -8.48 -21.52
CA VAL A 68 -14.46 -7.26 -20.70
C VAL A 68 -14.85 -6.05 -21.52
N LEU A 69 -14.30 -5.90 -22.73
CA LEU A 69 -14.64 -4.80 -23.64
C LEU A 69 -16.12 -4.85 -24.06
N ALA A 70 -16.68 -6.03 -24.25
CA ALA A 70 -18.10 -6.21 -24.56
C ALA A 70 -19.05 -5.76 -23.43
N ARG A 71 -18.53 -5.57 -22.20
CA ARG A 71 -19.31 -5.02 -21.07
C ARG A 71 -19.33 -3.50 -21.06
N ALA A 72 -18.42 -2.84 -21.77
CA ALA A 72 -18.50 -1.40 -21.95
C ALA A 72 -19.74 -1.12 -22.82
N GLY A 73 -20.66 -0.29 -22.33
CA GLY A 73 -21.80 0.15 -23.13
C GLY A 73 -21.35 1.08 -24.26
N ASP A 74 -22.20 1.28 -25.27
CA ASP A 74 -21.95 2.17 -26.41
C ASP A 74 -21.99 3.68 -26.06
N ALA A 75 -21.61 4.03 -24.83
CA ALA A 75 -21.58 5.41 -24.39
C ALA A 75 -20.52 6.17 -25.20
N PRO A 76 -20.86 7.32 -25.79
CA PRO A 76 -19.87 8.15 -26.44
C PRO A 76 -18.79 8.58 -25.42
N PRO A 77 -17.52 8.69 -25.82
CA PRO A 77 -16.44 9.12 -24.93
C PRO A 77 -16.77 10.49 -24.33
N LEU A 78 -16.42 10.69 -23.06
CA LEU A 78 -16.57 11.98 -22.41
C LEU A 78 -15.56 12.95 -23.01
N ALA A 79 -15.91 14.24 -23.05
CA ALA A 79 -15.00 15.28 -23.53
C ALA A 79 -13.66 15.35 -22.76
N THR A 80 -13.60 14.75 -21.57
CA THR A 80 -12.42 14.65 -20.70
C THR A 80 -11.54 13.43 -20.97
N ASP A 81 -11.94 12.53 -21.87
CA ASP A 81 -11.19 11.30 -22.18
C ASP A 81 -10.10 11.52 -23.27
N LEU A 82 -9.94 12.77 -23.75
CA LEU A 82 -8.94 13.20 -24.74
C LEU A 82 -7.64 13.72 -24.09
#